data_AF-A0A2D5PGV9-F1
#
_entry.id   AF-A0A2D5PGV9-F1
#
_cell.length_a   1.000
_cell.length_b   1.000
_cell.length_c   1.000
_cell.angle_alpha   90.00
_cell.angle_beta   90.00
_cell.angle_gamma   90.00
#
_symmetry.space_group_name_H-M   'P 1'
#
loop_
_entity.id
_entity.type
_entity.pdbx_description
1 polymer ?
#
loop_
_entity_poly.entity_id
_entity_poly.type
_entity_poly.pdbx_seq_one_letter_code
_entity_poly.pdbx_strand_id
1 'polypeptide(L)' 'MLGWSITFLLVAIIAAVLGFGGIAGAATGIAKILFYIFVALLVLSMIGSFLRKSGR' A
#
# COMPACT_ATOMS: atom_id res chain seq x y z
N MET A 1 32.07 -0.47 2.14
CA MET A 1 30.66 -0.48 1.66
C MET A 1 29.79 -1.47 2.44
N LEU A 2 30.23 -2.71 2.67
CA LEU A 2 29.52 -3.72 3.48
C LEU A 2 29.26 -3.29 4.95
N GLY A 3 30.23 -2.64 5.62
CA GLY A 3 30.05 -2.18 7.00
C GLY A 3 28.92 -1.17 7.18
N TRP A 4 28.81 -0.19 6.26
CA TRP A 4 27.72 0.80 6.29
C TRP A 4 26.35 0.18 6.04
N SER A 5 26.25 -0.82 5.15
CA SER A 5 24.99 -1.53 4.89
C SER A 5 24.50 -2.33 6.10
N ILE A 6 25.42 -2.96 6.84
CA ILE A 6 25.10 -3.71 8.07
C ILE A 6 24.62 -2.75 9.17
N THR A 7 25.25 -1.58 9.32
CA THR A 7 24.79 -0.56 10.27
C THR A 7 23.40 -0.06 9.94
N PHE A 8 23.12 0.23 8.67
CA PHE A 8 21.77 0.64 8.23
C PHE A 8 20.72 -0.45 8.48
N LEU A 9 21.08 -1.72 8.28
CA LEU A 9 20.20 -2.86 8.55
C LEU A 9 19.85 -2.98 10.03
N LEU A 10 20.83 -2.80 10.92
CA LEU A 10 20.60 -2.78 12.36
C LEU A 10 19.70 -1.62 12.79
N VAL A 11 19.96 -0.42 12.28
CA VAL A 11 19.13 0.77 12.57
C VAL A 11 17.69 0.57 12.08
N ALA A 12 17.49 -0.02 10.90
CA ALA A 12 16.17 -0.33 10.36
C ALA A 12 15.39 -1.32 11.25
N ILE A 13 16.04 -2.37 11.76
CA ILE A 13 15.42 -3.34 12.68
C ILE A 13 15.05 -2.68 14.00
N ILE A 14 15.95 -1.87 14.57
CA ILE A 14 15.71 -1.16 15.83
C ILE A 14 14.55 -0.16 15.66
N ALA A 15 14.53 0.60 14.57
CA ALA A 15 13.43 1.51 14.23
C ALA A 15 12.12 0.75 14.00
N ALA A 16 12.18 -0.43 13.38
CA ALA A 16 11.03 -1.30 13.14
C ALA A 16 10.38 -1.74 14.46
N VAL A 17 11.19 -2.18 15.43
CA VAL A 17 10.73 -2.66 16.74
C VAL A 17 10.31 -1.52 17.67
N LEU A 18 11.04 -0.40 17.68
CA LEU A 18 10.81 0.69 18.63
C LEU A 18 9.70 1.67 18.22
N GLY A 19 9.44 1.88 16.93
CA GLY A 19 8.62 3.03 16.51
C GLY A 19 7.67 2.79 15.35
N PHE A 20 7.84 1.71 14.57
CA PHE A 20 7.03 1.52 13.36
C PHE A 20 5.61 1.02 13.63
N GLY A 21 5.30 0.50 14.82
CA GLY A 21 3.95 0.01 15.14
C GLY A 21 2.87 1.09 15.05
N GLY A 22 3.15 2.31 15.52
CA GLY A 22 2.19 3.42 15.51
C GLY A 22 1.99 4.04 14.12
N ILE A 23 3.08 4.24 13.37
CA ILE A 23 3.04 4.80 12.01
C ILE A 23 2.44 3.78 11.04
N ALA A 24 2.74 2.49 11.21
CA ALA A 24 2.09 1.43 10.45
C ALA A 24 0.57 1.41 10.68
N GLY A 25 0.09 1.67 11.90
CA GLY A 25 -1.34 1.80 12.20
C GLY A 25 -2.00 2.96 11.44
N ALA A 26 -1.41 4.16 11.50
CA ALA A 26 -1.92 5.33 10.79
C ALA A 26 -1.89 5.16 9.26
N ALA A 27 -0.78 4.63 8.72
CA ALA A 27 -0.64 4.32 7.30
C ALA A 27 -1.65 3.26 6.84
N THR A 28 -1.91 2.24 7.67
CA THR A 28 -2.94 1.21 7.39
C THR A 28 -4.34 1.81 7.30
N GLY A 29 -4.67 2.82 8.12
CA GLY A 29 -5.95 3.53 8.03
C GLY A 29 -6.15 4.21 6.67
N ILE A 30 -5.14 4.97 6.22
CA ILE A 30 -5.17 5.68 4.92
C ILE A 30 -5.19 4.68 3.76
N ALA A 31 -4.40 3.61 3.83
CA ALA A 31 -4.34 2.56 2.82
C ALA A 31 -5.68 1.85 2.62
N LYS A 32 -6.43 1.59 3.69
CA LYS A 32 -7.78 1.00 3.62
C LYS A 32 -8.73 1.87 2.80
N ILE A 33 -8.73 3.18 3.04
CA ILE A 33 -9.62 4.12 2.33
C ILE A 33 -9.31 4.10 0.83
N LEU A 34 -8.02 4.21 0.46
CA LEU A 34 -7.58 4.14 -0.94
C LEU A 34 -7.93 2.79 -1.59
N PHE A 35 -7.77 1.68 -0.86
CA PHE A 35 -8.13 0.35 -1.35
C PHE A 35 -9.61 0.24 -1.70
N TYR A 36 -10.51 0.72 -0.84
CA TYR A 36 -11.94 0.71 -1.14
C TYR A 36 -12.31 1.60 -2.31
N ILE A 37 -11.70 2.79 -2.42
CA ILE A 37 -11.90 3.67 -3.59
C ILE A 37 -11.44 2.97 -4.87
N PHE A 38 -10.26 2.34 -4.84
CA PHE A 38 -9.74 1.59 -5.97
C PHE A 38 -10.67 0.44 -6.37
N VAL A 39 -11.17 -0.33 -5.41
CA VAL A 39 -12.12 -1.43 -5.66
C VAL A 39 -13.43 -0.89 -6.25
N ALA A 40 -13.97 0.22 -5.72
CA ALA A 40 -15.18 0.83 -6.27
C ALA A 40 -14.98 1.28 -7.72
N LEU A 41 -13.87 1.99 -8.02
CA LEU A 41 -13.52 2.39 -9.37
C LEU A 41 -13.25 1.19 -10.28
N LEU A 42 -12.62 0.14 -9.76
CA LEU A 42 -12.36 -1.11 -10.50
C LEU A 42 -13.68 -1.77 -10.89
N VAL A 43 -14.62 -1.90 -9.96
CA VAL A 43 -15.94 -2.47 -10.23
C VAL A 43 -16.71 -1.62 -11.24
N LEU A 44 -16.74 -0.30 -11.06
CA LEU A 44 -17.37 0.65 -11.99
C LEU A 44 -16.75 0.57 -13.39
N SER A 45 -15.42 0.52 -13.46
CA SER A 45 -14.67 0.41 -14.72
C SER A 45 -14.86 -0.95 -15.37
N MET A 46 -14.94 -2.04 -14.59
CA MET A 46 -15.18 -3.39 -15.09
C MET A 46 -16.58 -3.50 -15.68
N ILE A 47 -17.59 -2.97 -14.99
CA ILE A 47 -18.97 -2.91 -15.49
C ILE A 47 -19.07 -2.00 -16.71
N GLY A 48 -18.50 -0.79 -16.67
CA GLY A 48 -18.49 0.13 -17.80
C GLY A 48 -17.73 -0.41 -19.02
N SER A 49 -16.63 -1.13 -18.81
CA SER A 49 -15.86 -1.79 -19.86
C SER A 49 -16.61 -2.99 -20.45
N PHE A 50 -17.24 -3.80 -19.60
CA PHE A 50 -18.05 -4.94 -20.03
C PHE A 50 -19.26 -4.48 -20.85
N LEU A 51 -19.91 -3.39 -20.45
CA LEU A 51 -21.00 -2.76 -21.20
C LEU A 51 -20.51 -2.13 -22.53
N ARG A 52 -19.31 -1.55 -22.56
CA ARG A 52 -18.76 -0.90 -23.78
C ARG A 52 -18.24 -1.90 -24.83
N LYS A 53 -17.88 -3.12 -24.42
CA LYS A 53 -17.36 -4.16 -25.33
C LYS A 53 -18.46 -4.82 -26.19
N SER A 54 -19.73 -4.71 -25.80
CA SER A 54 -20.87 -5.29 -26.54
C SER A 54 -21.49 -4.37 -27.61
N GLY A 55 -20.86 -3.22 -27.91
CA GLY A 55 -21.35 -2.24 -28.90
C GLY A 55 -20.46 -2.05 -30.13
N ARG A 56 -19.49 -2.94 -30.37
CA ARG A 56 -18.74 -3.03 -31.63
C ARG A 56 -18.82 -4.46 -32.16
#